data_AF-A0A2V9WIF5-F1
#
_entry.id   AF-A0A2V9WIF5-F1
#
_cell.length_a   1.000
_cell.length_b   1.000
_cell.length_c   1.000
_cell.angle_alpha   90.00
_cell.angle_beta   90.00
_cell.angle_gamma   90.00
#
_symmetry.space_group_name_H-M   'P 1'
#
loop_
_entity.id
_entity.type
_entity.pdbx_description
1 polymer ?
#
loop_
_entity_poly.entity_id
_entity_poly.type
_entity_poly.pdbx_seq_one_letter_code
_entity_poly.pdbx_strand_id
1 'polypeptide(L)'
;MLERLSSFFPGTRSEGDEPSEKGALAFELLWKGFKDMSDLHKARDSRAYVLMTAAYNEEAYIGKTIASVISQSLRPSRWII
;
A
#
# COMPACT_ATOMS: atom_id res chain seq x y z
N MET A 1 13.98 -5.57 5.55
CA MET A 1 13.60 -6.72 4.70
C MET A 1 13.41 -6.27 3.23
N LEU A 2 14.32 -5.42 2.70
CA LEU A 2 14.32 -4.95 1.30
C LEU A 2 15.68 -5.21 0.60
N GLU A 3 16.69 -5.66 1.36
CA GLU A 3 18.05 -5.97 0.89
C GLU A 3 18.16 -7.29 0.11
N ARG A 4 17.07 -8.06 -0.01
CA ARG A 4 17.12 -9.48 -0.39
C ARG A 4 16.46 -9.80 -1.75
N LEU A 5 16.03 -8.77 -2.49
CA LEU A 5 15.47 -8.92 -3.84
C LEU A 5 16.46 -8.58 -4.96
N SER A 6 17.63 -8.01 -4.63
CA SER A 6 18.71 -7.77 -5.60
C SER A 6 19.43 -9.04 -6.04
N SER A 7 19.31 -10.14 -5.28
CA SER A 7 20.01 -11.40 -5.53
C SER A 7 19.26 -12.37 -6.46
N PHE A 8 18.08 -12.00 -6.98
CA PHE A 8 17.29 -12.89 -7.84
C PHE A 8 17.60 -12.74 -9.34
N PHE A 9 18.52 -11.85 -9.72
CA PHE A 9 18.90 -11.67 -11.12
C PHE A 9 20.07 -12.59 -11.50
N PRO A 10 19.86 -13.58 -12.41
CA PRO A 10 20.96 -14.35 -12.96
C PRO A 10 21.84 -13.42 -13.82
N GLY A 11 23.14 -13.52 -13.60
CA GLY A 11 24.08 -12.43 -13.81
C GLY A 11 24.33 -12.00 -15.25
N THR A 12 24.78 -10.76 -15.36
CA THR A 12 25.69 -10.29 -16.40
C THR A 12 26.83 -9.57 -15.70
N ARG A 13 27.74 -10.35 -15.11
CA ARG A 13 29.06 -9.86 -14.71
C ARG A 13 30.06 -10.33 -15.76
N SER A 14 30.17 -9.54 -16.82
CA SER A 14 31.38 -9.44 -17.64
C SER A 14 31.71 -7.96 -17.70
N GLU A 15 32.92 -7.64 -17.27
CA GLU A 15 33.49 -6.30 -17.14
C GLU A 15 33.76 -5.80 -18.57
N GLY A 16 32.74 -5.25 -19.26
CA GLY A 16 32.88 -4.74 -20.63
C GLY A 16 31.61 -4.70 -21.50
N ASP A 17 30.48 -5.25 -21.07
CA ASP A 17 29.25 -5.20 -21.88
C ASP A 17 28.42 -3.95 -21.56
N GLU A 18 28.47 -2.96 -22.46
CA GLU A 18 27.43 -1.94 -22.58
C GLU A 18 26.06 -2.64 -22.66
N PRO A 19 25.10 -2.32 -21.77
CA PRO A 19 23.82 -2.99 -21.78
C PRO A 19 23.16 -2.71 -23.13
N SER A 20 22.96 -3.77 -23.93
CA SER A 20 22.23 -3.66 -25.19
C SER A 20 20.92 -2.88 -24.94
N GLU A 21 20.54 -1.99 -25.85
CA GLU A 21 19.33 -1.14 -25.70
C GLU A 21 18.09 -1.98 -25.33
N LYS A 22 18.05 -3.22 -25.81
CA LYS A 22 17.00 -4.21 -25.51
C LYS A 22 16.99 -4.66 -24.05
N GLY A 23 18.16 -4.84 -23.43
CA GLY A 23 18.30 -5.20 -22.02
C GLY A 23 17.92 -4.04 -21.09
N ALA A 24 18.34 -2.82 -21.43
CA ALA A 24 17.94 -1.62 -20.71
C ALA A 24 16.41 -1.41 -20.77
N LEU A 25 15.81 -1.58 -21.95
CA LEU A 25 14.37 -1.43 -22.15
C LEU A 25 13.56 -2.53 -21.42
N ALA A 26 14.05 -3.77 -21.39
CA ALA A 26 13.43 -4.85 -20.64
C ALA A 26 13.47 -4.59 -19.12
N PHE A 27 14.60 -4.08 -18.61
CA PHE A 27 14.73 -3.69 -17.20
C PHE A 27 13.77 -2.55 -16.84
N GLU A 28 13.72 -1.49 -17.65
CA GLU A 28 12.82 -0.35 -17.42
C GLU A 28 11.34 -0.76 -17.41
N LEU A 29 10.92 -1.64 -18.33
CA LEU A 29 9.54 -2.14 -18.37
C LEU A 29 9.19 -2.97 -17.12
N LEU A 30 10.09 -3.86 -16.70
CA LEU A 30 9.91 -4.67 -15.49
C LEU A 30 9.88 -3.81 -14.23
N TRP A 31 10.81 -2.86 -14.12
CA TRP A 31 10.89 -1.93 -13.01
C TRP A 31 9.64 -1.03 -12.94
N LYS A 32 9.20 -0.50 -14.09
CA LYS A 32 7.98 0.30 -14.20
C LYS A 32 6.76 -0.50 -13.75
N GLY A 33 6.61 -1.75 -14.20
CA GLY A 33 5.51 -2.63 -13.77
C GLY A 33 5.52 -2.93 -12.27
N PHE A 34 6.70 -3.18 -11.69
CA PHE A 34 6.86 -3.38 -10.25
C PHE A 34 6.51 -2.13 -9.44
N LYS A 35 6.96 -0.95 -9.91
CA LYS A 35 6.64 0.33 -9.30
C LYS A 35 5.14 0.63 -9.35
N ASP A 36 4.51 0.39 -10.49
CA ASP A 36 3.06 0.60 -10.68
C ASP A 36 2.23 -0.30 -9.74
N MET A 37 2.61 -1.57 -9.58
CA MET A 37 1.96 -2.46 -8.61
C MET A 37 2.16 -2.03 -7.14
N SER A 38 3.32 -1.47 -6.83
CA SER A 38 3.63 -0.93 -5.51
C SER A 38 2.82 0.33 -5.21
N ASP A 39 2.70 1.22 -6.20
CA ASP A 39 1.91 2.45 -6.13
C ASP A 39 0.40 2.14 -6.04
N LEU A 40 -0.09 1.12 -6.75
CA LEU A 40 -1.46 0.61 -6.62
C LEU A 40 -1.77 0.07 -5.21
N HIS A 41 -0.82 -0.63 -4.59
CA HIS A 41 -0.96 -1.05 -3.19
C HIS A 41 -1.01 0.15 -2.24
N LYS A 42 -0.18 1.17 -2.50
CA LYS A 42 -0.16 2.41 -1.71
C LYS A 42 -1.46 3.20 -1.82
N ALA A 43 -2.07 3.22 -3.00
CA ALA A 43 -3.35 3.89 -3.25
C ALA A 43 -4.56 3.21 -2.58
N ARG A 44 -4.46 1.91 -2.23
CA ARG A 44 -5.53 1.20 -1.51
C ARG A 44 -5.68 1.66 -0.05
N ASP A 45 -4.59 2.11 0.57
CA ASP A 45 -4.59 2.60 1.95
C ASP A 45 -5.01 4.07 2.09
N SER A 46 -5.26 4.79 0.98
CA SER A 46 -5.42 6.25 1.01
C SER A 46 -6.87 6.75 0.98
N ARG A 47 -7.88 5.89 1.15
CA ARG A 47 -9.28 6.38 1.30
C ARG A 47 -9.51 6.85 2.74
N ALA A 48 -8.82 7.92 3.10
CA ALA A 48 -9.06 8.64 4.34
C ALA A 48 -10.51 9.17 4.35
N TYR A 49 -11.24 8.87 5.42
CA TYR A 49 -12.61 9.34 5.60
C TYR A 49 -12.82 9.82 7.04
N VAL A 50 -13.80 10.71 7.21
CA VAL A 50 -14.28 11.14 8.52
C VAL A 50 -15.62 10.48 8.76
N LEU A 51 -15.77 9.81 9.90
CA LEU A 51 -17.05 9.28 10.36
C LEU A 51 -17.71 10.32 11.27
N MET A 52 -18.98 10.62 11.05
CA MET A 52 -19.80 11.44 11.94
C MET A 52 -21.01 10.64 12.37
N THR A 53 -21.26 10.55 13.68
CA THR A 53 -22.35 9.78 14.25
C THR A 53 -23.11 10.66 15.22
N ALA A 54 -24.34 11.07 14.88
CA ALA A 54 -25.17 11.77 15.86
C ALA A 54 -25.57 10.79 16.98
N ALA A 55 -25.33 11.17 18.23
CA ALA A 55 -25.75 10.39 19.40
C ALA A 55 -26.67 11.23 20.31
N TYR A 56 -27.89 10.75 20.52
CA TYR A 56 -28.85 11.34 21.47
C TYR A 56 -29.49 10.23 22.31
N ASN A 57 -29.32 10.28 23.64
CA ASN A 57 -29.77 9.23 24.57
C ASN A 57 -29.26 7.82 24.24
N GLU A 58 -28.03 7.71 23.72
CA GLU A 58 -27.42 6.44 23.25
C GLU A 58 -26.68 5.65 24.34
N GLU A 59 -26.96 5.89 25.62
CA GLU A 59 -26.21 5.29 26.76
C GLU A 59 -26.14 3.76 26.69
N ALA A 60 -27.22 3.12 26.24
CA ALA A 60 -27.31 1.66 26.10
C ALA A 60 -26.56 1.07 24.89
N TYR A 61 -26.22 1.90 23.88
CA TYR A 61 -25.71 1.43 22.59
C TYR A 61 -24.35 2.01 22.20
N ILE A 62 -23.96 3.18 22.72
CA ILE A 62 -22.72 3.88 22.37
C ILE A 62 -21.48 3.00 22.57
N GLY A 63 -21.45 2.18 23.62
CA GLY A 63 -20.34 1.24 23.86
C GLY A 63 -20.22 0.17 22.76
N LYS A 64 -21.34 -0.35 22.25
CA LYS A 64 -21.36 -1.32 21.15
C LYS A 64 -20.92 -0.66 19.84
N THR A 65 -21.36 0.57 19.61
CA THR A 65 -20.96 1.37 18.44
C THR A 65 -19.45 1.61 18.43
N ILE A 66 -18.86 1.98 19.57
CA ILE A 66 -17.40 2.14 19.73
C ILE A 66 -16.67 0.82 19.46
N ALA A 67 -17.10 -0.28 20.07
CA ALA A 67 -16.50 -1.59 19.84
C ALA A 67 -16.58 -2.03 18.37
N SER A 68 -17.69 -1.71 17.69
CA SER A 68 -17.87 -1.99 16.26
C SER A 68 -16.90 -1.18 15.41
N VAL A 69 -16.78 0.14 15.60
CA VAL A 69 -15.89 0.99 14.80
C VAL A 69 -14.41 0.60 14.99
N ILE A 70 -13.99 0.25 16.21
CA ILE A 70 -12.61 -0.17 16.48
C ILE A 70 -12.27 -1.51 15.81
N SER A 71 -13.25 -2.42 15.68
CA SER A 71 -13.03 -3.75 15.08
C SER A 71 -13.01 -3.77 13.55
N GLN A 72 -13.29 -2.64 12.88
CA GLN A 72 -13.24 -2.56 11.42
C GLN A 72 -11.81 -2.66 10.88
N SER A 73 -11.67 -3.33 9.73
CA SER A 73 -10.41 -3.43 8.97
C SER A 73 -10.02 -2.12 8.32
N LEU A 74 -11.00 -1.32 7.90
CA LEU A 74 -10.84 0.05 7.43
C LEU A 74 -11.39 0.98 8.51
N ARG A 75 -10.54 1.88 9.03
CA ARG A 75 -10.89 2.79 10.12
C ARG A 75 -10.97 4.22 9.61
N PRO A 76 -11.86 5.05 10.21
CA PRO A 76 -11.90 6.46 9.88
C PRO A 76 -10.59 7.13 10.32
N SER A 77 -10.17 8.14 9.57
CA SER A 77 -9.04 8.99 9.95
C SER A 77 -9.40 9.94 11.10
N ARG A 78 -10.70 10.23 11.25
CA ARG A 78 -11.27 10.98 12.37
C ARG A 78 -12.70 10.53 12.60
N TRP A 79 -13.11 10.38 13.86
CA TRP A 79 -14.48 10.07 14.23
C TRP A 79 -15.03 11.16 15.15
N ILE A 80 -16.17 11.73 14.77
CA ILE A 80 -16.93 12.71 15.55
C ILE A 80 -18.23 12.03 15.97
N ILE A 81 -18.51 12.06 17.26
CA ILE A 81 -19.76 11.57 17.87
C ILE A 81 -20.45 12.77 18.51
#